data_AF-A0A946TX05-F1
#
_entry.id   AF-A0A946TX05-F1
#
_cell.length_a   1.000
_cell.length_b   1.000
_cell.length_c   1.000
_cell.angle_alpha   90.00
_cell.angle_beta   90.00
_cell.angle_gamma   90.00
#
_symmetry.space_group_name_H-M   'P 1'
#
loop_
_entity.id
_entity.type
_entity.pdbx_description
1 polymer ?
#
loop_
_entity_poly.entity_id
_entity_poly.type
_entity_poly.pdbx_seq_one_letter_code
_entity_poly.pdbx_strand_id
1 'polypeptide(L)'
;MKSPITLFSTAFTLSVLLFSVISATQAANYQGTVIKLEPSFYYELNETETDGGAMDTMGNAPKPGVFNGDYGFGGPEVGGEGPLTVFSADDFEGIPVPGLGGTDNLAHYSNNSGHVTLGDGNLYGSSSITVAFFFKAGPAQGGDRLFTNNLSDPTKSFQVNVANDGLVLAVDPSQTGLNAERTLFMEDNSGPDRRLIQSDSGWFHVVASTFGSSGSERASNFKLWINGVDRTDNLQPKVTGWGIDTGLAKIGGRKADPANSTTHSGAQDEVAIWLDRVLTDKEALSLWEAAITEKKIPLVIEDVQLHLGKSSNAVTVTWNSRRGRVYGVYSTTNLQSGEWEELDDGIESEGESTSFRDEGIPLTDQKRFYKVMELE
;
A
#
# COMPACT_ATOMS: atom_id res chain seq x y z
N MET A 1 58.32 -34.06 -33.63
CA MET A 1 58.41 -32.97 -32.63
C MET A 1 57.17 -32.11 -32.78
N LYS A 2 56.45 -31.87 -31.68
CA LYS A 2 55.12 -31.23 -31.65
C LYS A 2 55.23 -29.75 -32.03
N SER A 3 54.34 -29.30 -32.92
CA SER A 3 54.11 -27.88 -33.17
C SER A 3 53.29 -27.28 -32.01
N PRO A 4 53.61 -26.07 -31.52
CA PRO A 4 52.79 -25.43 -30.51
C PRO A 4 51.51 -24.88 -31.15
N ILE A 5 50.38 -25.17 -30.51
CA ILE A 5 49.08 -24.54 -30.79
C ILE A 5 49.06 -23.23 -30.02
N THR A 6 49.04 -22.12 -30.74
CA THR A 6 48.85 -20.78 -30.18
C THR A 6 47.38 -20.62 -29.83
N LEU A 7 47.05 -20.71 -28.54
CA LEU A 7 45.75 -20.28 -28.01
C LEU A 7 45.71 -18.76 -27.99
N PHE A 8 44.96 -18.16 -28.92
CA PHE A 8 44.54 -16.77 -28.79
C PHE A 8 43.46 -16.69 -27.70
N SER A 9 43.87 -16.25 -26.51
CA SER A 9 42.97 -15.79 -25.46
C SER A 9 42.50 -14.39 -25.84
N THR A 10 41.40 -14.27 -26.58
CA THR A 10 40.66 -13.00 -26.70
C THR A 10 39.99 -12.72 -25.35
N ALA A 11 40.59 -11.84 -24.56
CA ALA A 11 39.94 -11.27 -23.39
C ALA A 11 38.71 -10.48 -23.85
N PHE A 12 37.53 -10.93 -23.43
CA PHE A 12 36.28 -10.22 -23.69
C PHE A 12 36.14 -9.14 -22.63
N THR A 13 36.32 -7.88 -23.03
CA THR A 13 36.10 -6.74 -22.13
C THR A 13 34.60 -6.46 -22.07
N LEU A 14 33.98 -6.72 -20.93
CA LEU A 14 32.60 -6.34 -20.67
C LEU A 14 32.56 -4.80 -20.51
N SER A 15 32.00 -4.10 -21.49
CA SER A 15 31.66 -2.69 -21.37
C SER A 15 30.15 -2.58 -21.23
N VAL A 16 29.69 -2.38 -20.00
CA VAL A 16 28.29 -2.07 -19.70
C VAL A 16 28.07 -0.59 -20.07
N LEU A 17 27.39 -0.33 -21.18
CA LEU A 17 26.82 0.98 -21.47
C LEU A 17 25.32 0.93 -21.15
N LEU A 18 24.95 1.50 -20.01
CA LEU A 18 23.57 1.73 -19.62
C LEU A 18 23.03 2.92 -20.43
N PHE A 19 22.11 2.64 -21.35
CA PHE A 19 21.29 3.68 -21.98
C PHE A 19 19.88 3.61 -21.36
N SER A 20 19.57 4.58 -20.51
CA SER A 20 18.23 4.74 -19.94
C SER A 20 17.30 5.33 -21.01
N VAL A 21 16.40 4.52 -21.55
CA VAL A 21 15.24 5.02 -22.29
C VAL A 21 14.19 5.37 -21.24
N ILE A 22 13.81 6.64 -21.17
CA ILE A 22 12.84 7.13 -20.20
C ILE A 22 11.44 6.72 -20.69
N SER A 23 10.99 5.52 -20.30
CA SER A 23 9.55 5.26 -20.20
C SER A 23 9.06 6.00 -18.96
N ALA A 24 8.11 6.91 -19.13
CA ALA A 24 7.54 7.66 -18.02
C ALA A 24 6.64 6.73 -17.20
N THR A 25 7.18 6.15 -16.15
CA THR A 25 6.47 5.38 -15.13
C THR A 25 5.76 6.35 -14.17
N GLN A 26 4.49 6.09 -13.88
CA GLN A 26 3.73 6.82 -12.85
C GLN A 26 4.33 6.58 -11.46
N ALA A 27 4.23 7.59 -10.60
CA ALA A 27 4.99 7.66 -9.36
C ALA A 27 4.34 6.87 -8.21
N ALA A 28 4.97 5.77 -7.77
CA ALA A 28 4.59 4.98 -6.59
C ALA A 28 5.46 5.31 -5.35
N ASN A 29 5.61 6.60 -5.05
CA ASN A 29 6.51 7.05 -3.98
C ASN A 29 5.97 6.76 -2.60
N TYR A 30 4.65 6.81 -2.46
CA TYR A 30 4.00 6.53 -1.21
C TYR A 30 4.29 5.09 -0.79
N GLN A 31 4.05 4.14 -1.68
CA GLN A 31 4.29 2.72 -1.45
C GLN A 31 5.76 2.44 -1.11
N GLY A 32 6.69 3.00 -1.88
CA GLY A 32 8.13 2.88 -1.58
C GLY A 32 8.53 3.52 -0.23
N THR A 33 7.88 4.62 0.17
CA THR A 33 8.13 5.25 1.48
C THR A 33 7.55 4.44 2.62
N VAL A 34 6.34 3.87 2.45
CA VAL A 34 5.73 2.95 3.41
C VAL A 34 6.65 1.75 3.62
N ILE A 35 7.07 1.05 2.56
CA ILE A 35 7.92 -0.13 2.66
C ILE A 35 9.24 0.20 3.35
N LYS A 36 9.86 1.35 3.02
CA LYS A 36 11.09 1.82 3.68
C LYS A 36 10.91 2.07 5.18
N LEU A 37 9.70 2.40 5.62
CA LEU A 37 9.40 2.50 7.05
C LEU A 37 9.13 1.14 7.69
N GLU A 38 9.28 0.02 6.98
CA GLU A 38 9.23 -1.34 7.51
C GLU A 38 7.96 -1.63 8.37
N PRO A 39 6.75 -1.50 7.80
CA PRO A 39 5.54 -1.93 8.49
C PRO A 39 5.56 -3.43 8.74
N SER A 40 4.81 -3.86 9.75
CA SER A 40 4.55 -5.28 9.99
C SER A 40 3.66 -5.86 8.90
N PHE A 41 2.66 -5.09 8.44
CA PHE A 41 1.78 -5.46 7.34
C PHE A 41 1.48 -4.25 6.48
N TYR A 42 1.29 -4.46 5.19
CA TYR A 42 0.91 -3.40 4.26
C TYR A 42 -0.02 -3.94 3.20
N TYR A 43 -1.27 -3.49 3.17
CA TYR A 43 -2.26 -3.85 2.17
C TYR A 43 -2.46 -2.65 1.26
N GLU A 44 -1.89 -2.72 0.06
CA GLU A 44 -2.09 -1.68 -0.95
C GLU A 44 -3.56 -1.60 -1.38
N LEU A 45 -4.31 -2.71 -1.35
CA LEU A 45 -5.72 -2.77 -1.79
C LEU A 45 -5.92 -2.46 -3.29
N ASN A 46 -4.88 -2.73 -4.08
CA ASN A 46 -4.80 -2.53 -5.53
C ASN A 46 -5.35 -3.71 -6.35
N GLU A 47 -5.99 -4.69 -5.72
CA GLU A 47 -6.59 -5.82 -6.44
C GLU A 47 -7.73 -5.37 -7.36
N THR A 48 -7.96 -6.10 -8.45
CA THR A 48 -9.05 -5.87 -9.42
C THR A 48 -10.15 -6.93 -9.36
N GLU A 49 -9.90 -8.01 -8.62
CA GLU A 49 -10.83 -9.10 -8.39
C GLU A 49 -10.74 -9.59 -6.95
N THR A 50 -11.81 -10.26 -6.49
CA THR A 50 -11.86 -10.79 -5.12
C THR A 50 -11.07 -12.08 -4.94
N ASP A 51 -10.80 -12.78 -6.04
CA ASP A 51 -10.08 -14.04 -6.06
C ASP A 51 -8.62 -13.80 -5.64
N GLY A 52 -8.04 -14.72 -4.86
CA GLY A 52 -6.72 -14.53 -4.28
C GLY A 52 -6.69 -13.68 -3.00
N GLY A 53 -7.61 -12.73 -2.85
CA GLY A 53 -7.76 -11.92 -1.63
C GLY A 53 -6.79 -10.73 -1.54
N ALA A 54 -6.94 -9.92 -0.49
CA ALA A 54 -6.12 -8.74 -0.24
C ALA A 54 -4.69 -9.12 0.18
N MET A 55 -3.69 -8.73 -0.60
CA MET A 55 -2.31 -9.14 -0.41
C MET A 55 -1.60 -8.27 0.61
N ASP A 56 -0.83 -8.91 1.50
CA ASP A 56 0.13 -8.18 2.34
C ASP A 56 1.45 -8.02 1.59
N THR A 57 1.75 -6.78 1.23
CA THR A 57 2.96 -6.38 0.52
C THR A 57 4.24 -6.74 1.24
N MET A 58 4.21 -6.80 2.57
CA MET A 58 5.36 -7.19 3.37
C MET A 58 5.56 -8.71 3.43
N GLY A 59 4.57 -9.50 2.99
CA GLY A 59 4.63 -10.96 2.99
C GLY A 59 4.61 -11.60 4.38
N ASN A 60 4.20 -10.86 5.41
CA ASN A 60 4.20 -11.32 6.80
C ASN A 60 2.85 -11.95 7.20
N ALA A 61 1.76 -11.60 6.52
CA ALA A 61 0.46 -12.20 6.74
C ALA A 61 0.50 -13.70 6.39
N PRO A 62 -0.06 -14.58 7.25
CA PRO A 62 -0.03 -16.04 7.02
C PRO A 62 -0.86 -16.47 5.80
N LYS A 63 -1.78 -15.61 5.37
CA LYS A 63 -2.61 -15.76 4.17
C LYS A 63 -3.10 -14.38 3.73
N PRO A 64 -3.51 -14.23 2.46
CA PRO A 64 -4.20 -13.03 2.01
C PRO A 64 -5.47 -12.76 2.82
N GLY A 65 -5.80 -11.47 2.96
CA GLY A 65 -7.06 -11.02 3.51
C GLY A 65 -8.23 -11.46 2.63
N VAL A 66 -9.39 -11.71 3.23
CA VAL A 66 -10.57 -12.17 2.50
C VAL A 66 -11.51 -11.00 2.26
N PHE A 67 -11.81 -10.70 1.00
CA PHE A 67 -12.90 -9.82 0.62
C PHE A 67 -14.24 -10.47 0.99
N ASN A 68 -14.99 -9.86 1.91
CA ASN A 68 -16.28 -10.36 2.39
C ASN A 68 -17.38 -9.38 2.00
N GLY A 69 -18.38 -9.84 1.26
CA GLY A 69 -19.48 -9.02 0.74
C GLY A 69 -20.05 -9.63 -0.54
N ASP A 70 -21.11 -9.03 -1.07
CA ASP A 70 -21.67 -9.38 -2.39
C ASP A 70 -21.14 -8.39 -3.43
N TYR A 71 -19.96 -8.65 -3.99
CA TYR A 71 -19.25 -7.82 -4.98
C TYR A 71 -19.91 -7.83 -6.38
N GLY A 72 -21.23 -7.96 -6.42
CA GLY A 72 -22.04 -7.78 -7.61
C GLY A 72 -22.36 -6.30 -7.89
N PHE A 73 -23.18 -6.09 -8.92
CA PHE A 73 -23.58 -4.74 -9.34
C PHE A 73 -24.28 -3.96 -8.21
N GLY A 74 -23.69 -2.83 -7.82
CA GLY A 74 -24.23 -1.96 -6.76
C GLY A 74 -23.85 -2.36 -5.33
N GLY A 75 -22.95 -3.32 -5.16
CA GLY A 75 -22.39 -3.74 -3.86
C GLY A 75 -21.06 -3.04 -3.52
N PRO A 76 -20.22 -3.66 -2.65
CA PRO A 76 -18.82 -3.26 -2.50
C PRO A 76 -18.03 -3.51 -3.80
N GLU A 77 -16.88 -2.86 -3.93
CA GLU A 77 -16.05 -2.90 -5.14
C GLU A 77 -14.60 -3.21 -4.77
N VAL A 78 -13.96 -4.06 -5.56
CA VAL A 78 -12.50 -4.23 -5.63
C VAL A 78 -12.07 -3.64 -6.97
N GLY A 79 -10.97 -2.90 -6.99
CA GLY A 79 -10.50 -2.25 -8.22
C GLY A 79 -11.18 -0.92 -8.54
N GLY A 80 -11.86 -0.29 -7.57
CA GLY A 80 -12.43 1.04 -7.76
C GLY A 80 -11.33 2.11 -7.76
N GLU A 81 -11.58 3.29 -8.34
CA GLU A 81 -10.57 4.37 -8.41
C GLU A 81 -10.08 4.77 -7.01
N GLY A 82 -8.76 4.76 -6.81
CA GLY A 82 -8.12 5.22 -5.58
C GLY A 82 -8.08 6.75 -5.45
N PRO A 83 -7.32 7.30 -4.49
CA PRO A 83 -7.17 8.73 -4.30
C PRO A 83 -6.36 9.38 -5.43
N LEU A 84 -7.00 10.26 -6.20
CA LEU A 84 -6.31 11.22 -7.09
C LEU A 84 -6.04 12.55 -6.38
N THR A 85 -6.99 12.95 -5.53
CA THR A 85 -6.90 14.10 -4.64
C THR A 85 -7.44 13.72 -3.27
N VAL A 86 -6.97 14.42 -2.22
CA VAL A 86 -7.58 14.36 -0.88
C VAL A 86 -8.28 15.67 -0.55
N PHE A 87 -9.21 15.62 0.39
CA PHE A 87 -10.01 16.76 0.81
C PHE A 87 -9.18 17.96 1.23
N SER A 88 -9.64 19.14 0.82
CA SER A 88 -9.22 20.42 1.36
C SER A 88 -10.44 21.33 1.44
N ALA A 89 -10.71 21.93 2.60
CA ALA A 89 -11.74 22.97 2.65
C ALA A 89 -11.28 24.29 1.99
N ASP A 90 -9.98 24.45 1.72
CA ASP A 90 -9.41 25.64 1.08
C ASP A 90 -9.35 25.49 -0.45
N ASP A 91 -9.45 24.27 -0.98
CA ASP A 91 -9.45 23.96 -2.41
C ASP A 91 -10.50 22.91 -2.73
N PHE A 92 -11.56 23.31 -3.45
CA PHE A 92 -12.68 22.43 -3.81
C PHE A 92 -12.28 21.30 -4.77
N GLU A 93 -11.15 21.43 -5.48
CA GLU A 93 -10.59 20.35 -6.30
C GLU A 93 -9.79 19.34 -5.45
N GLY A 94 -9.53 19.68 -4.18
CA GLY A 94 -8.71 18.89 -3.26
C GLY A 94 -7.21 19.10 -3.46
N ILE A 95 -6.41 18.44 -2.62
CA ILE A 95 -4.95 18.41 -2.73
C ILE A 95 -4.56 17.21 -3.58
N PRO A 96 -3.88 17.39 -4.72
CA PRO A 96 -3.41 16.27 -5.54
C PRO A 96 -2.45 15.36 -4.78
N VAL A 97 -2.61 14.04 -4.98
CA VAL A 97 -1.74 13.00 -4.40
C VAL A 97 -1.08 12.15 -5.50
N PRO A 98 -0.30 12.76 -6.41
CA PRO A 98 0.28 12.07 -7.56
C PRO A 98 1.29 10.98 -7.19
N GLY A 99 1.78 10.95 -5.94
CA GLY A 99 2.74 9.96 -5.47
C GLY A 99 2.14 8.59 -5.13
N LEU A 100 0.82 8.43 -5.26
CA LEU A 100 0.12 7.14 -5.14
C LEU A 100 0.09 6.34 -6.45
N GLY A 101 0.42 6.92 -7.59
CA GLY A 101 0.37 6.24 -8.89
C GLY A 101 -0.83 6.62 -9.76
N GLY A 102 -1.56 7.68 -9.38
CA GLY A 102 -2.63 8.29 -10.19
C GLY A 102 -3.78 7.34 -10.49
N THR A 103 -4.26 7.31 -11.74
CA THR A 103 -5.41 6.48 -12.15
C THR A 103 -5.14 4.99 -12.11
N ASP A 104 -3.86 4.60 -12.03
CA ASP A 104 -3.48 3.20 -11.96
C ASP A 104 -3.52 2.68 -10.51
N ASN A 105 -3.77 3.55 -9.54
CA ASN A 105 -3.99 3.21 -8.14
C ASN A 105 -5.49 2.97 -7.90
N LEU A 106 -5.78 1.81 -7.35
CA LEU A 106 -7.11 1.29 -7.10
C LEU A 106 -7.35 1.17 -5.60
N ALA A 107 -8.60 0.92 -5.22
CA ALA A 107 -8.98 0.83 -3.82
C ALA A 107 -10.11 -0.18 -3.59
N HIS A 108 -10.29 -0.53 -2.32
CA HIS A 108 -11.44 -1.31 -1.86
C HIS A 108 -12.57 -0.38 -1.40
N TYR A 109 -13.73 -0.48 -2.03
CA TYR A 109 -14.94 0.22 -1.61
C TYR A 109 -15.79 -0.70 -0.74
N SER A 110 -15.97 -0.31 0.52
CA SER A 110 -16.79 -1.03 1.48
C SER A 110 -18.28 -0.83 1.23
N ASN A 111 -18.72 0.37 0.81
CA ASN A 111 -20.10 0.69 0.42
C ASN A 111 -21.20 0.13 1.35
N ASN A 112 -20.98 0.15 2.68
CA ASN A 112 -21.86 -0.44 3.71
C ASN A 112 -22.13 -1.96 3.57
N SER A 113 -21.45 -2.65 2.65
CA SER A 113 -21.84 -3.99 2.21
C SER A 113 -20.66 -4.93 1.95
N GLY A 114 -19.42 -4.46 2.15
CA GLY A 114 -18.22 -5.27 2.12
C GLY A 114 -17.13 -4.79 3.05
N HIS A 115 -16.24 -5.70 3.44
CA HIS A 115 -15.04 -5.42 4.21
C HIS A 115 -13.98 -6.49 3.94
N VAL A 116 -12.72 -6.21 4.28
CA VAL A 116 -11.63 -7.18 4.22
C VAL A 116 -11.42 -7.81 5.60
N THR A 117 -11.40 -9.14 5.68
CA THR A 117 -11.04 -9.88 6.90
C THR A 117 -9.61 -10.37 6.80
N LEU A 118 -8.73 -9.83 7.65
CA LEU A 118 -7.29 -10.10 7.59
C LEU A 118 -6.90 -11.41 8.29
N GLY A 119 -7.62 -11.80 9.35
CA GLY A 119 -7.34 -13.01 10.12
C GLY A 119 -7.48 -12.82 11.61
N ASP A 120 -6.80 -13.66 12.40
CA ASP A 120 -6.81 -13.57 13.87
C ASP A 120 -6.34 -12.19 14.34
N GLY A 121 -7.17 -11.49 15.10
CA GLY A 121 -6.89 -10.17 15.64
C GLY A 121 -5.60 -10.11 16.46
N ASN A 122 -5.18 -11.21 17.09
CA ASN A 122 -3.96 -11.26 17.90
C ASN A 122 -2.70 -11.05 17.07
N LEU A 123 -2.75 -11.37 15.77
CA LEU A 123 -1.64 -11.11 14.83
C LEU A 123 -1.47 -9.62 14.54
N TYR A 124 -2.50 -8.81 14.81
CA TYR A 124 -2.54 -7.37 14.56
C TYR A 124 -2.67 -6.56 15.86
N GLY A 125 -2.30 -7.16 17.00
CA GLY A 125 -2.44 -6.57 18.33
C GLY A 125 -1.09 -6.29 18.98
N SER A 126 -0.90 -5.05 19.44
CA SER A 126 0.32 -4.63 20.12
C SER A 126 0.05 -3.52 21.14
N SER A 127 0.88 -3.47 22.18
CA SER A 127 0.90 -2.37 23.16
C SER A 127 1.25 -1.02 22.54
N SER A 128 2.04 -1.01 21.48
CA SER A 128 2.32 0.15 20.63
C SER A 128 1.98 -0.18 19.18
N ILE A 129 1.20 0.66 18.53
CA ILE A 129 0.73 0.43 17.16
C ILE A 129 0.56 1.75 16.42
N THR A 130 0.94 1.77 15.15
CA THR A 130 0.55 2.80 14.17
C THR A 130 -0.19 2.13 13.02
N VAL A 131 -1.26 2.78 12.54
CA VAL A 131 -1.95 2.42 11.30
C VAL A 131 -2.01 3.68 10.43
N ALA A 132 -1.52 3.58 9.20
CA ALA A 132 -1.63 4.63 8.19
C ALA A 132 -2.43 4.12 7.00
N PHE A 133 -3.29 4.96 6.43
CA PHE A 133 -4.14 4.58 5.30
C PHE A 133 -4.77 5.80 4.65
N PHE A 134 -5.35 5.61 3.47
CA PHE A 134 -6.31 6.52 2.88
C PHE A 134 -7.71 5.97 3.07
N PHE A 135 -8.68 6.85 3.32
CA PHE A 135 -10.08 6.47 3.26
C PHE A 135 -10.92 7.54 2.56
N LYS A 136 -11.93 7.09 1.83
CA LYS A 136 -12.93 7.96 1.21
C LYS A 136 -14.06 8.16 2.19
N ALA A 137 -14.38 9.41 2.52
CA ALA A 137 -15.49 9.70 3.41
C ALA A 137 -16.81 9.16 2.87
N GLY A 138 -17.64 8.67 3.78
CA GLY A 138 -19.01 8.26 3.52
C GLY A 138 -19.89 8.63 4.71
N PRO A 139 -21.22 8.62 4.54
CA PRO A 139 -22.14 8.95 5.62
C PRO A 139 -22.02 7.92 6.75
N ALA A 140 -21.51 8.34 7.90
CA ALA A 140 -21.37 7.46 9.07
C ALA A 140 -22.74 7.00 9.60
N GLN A 141 -22.87 5.70 9.88
CA GLN A 141 -24.10 5.09 10.38
C GLN A 141 -23.99 4.64 11.84
N GLY A 142 -23.36 5.48 12.68
CA GLY A 142 -23.27 5.22 14.11
C GLY A 142 -22.12 4.31 14.53
N GLY A 143 -21.05 4.21 13.72
CA GLY A 143 -19.80 3.59 14.13
C GLY A 143 -19.06 2.82 13.06
N ASP A 144 -19.01 3.33 11.84
CA ASP A 144 -18.26 2.79 10.72
C ASP A 144 -16.81 2.49 11.13
N ARG A 145 -16.30 1.38 10.63
CA ARG A 145 -14.99 0.84 11.02
C ARG A 145 -14.04 0.94 9.86
N LEU A 146 -13.00 1.74 10.01
CA LEU A 146 -11.96 1.89 9.00
C LEU A 146 -10.92 0.78 9.16
N PHE A 147 -10.44 0.59 10.39
CA PHE A 147 -9.57 -0.51 10.78
C PHE A 147 -9.95 -1.01 12.18
N THR A 148 -10.00 -2.33 12.36
CA THR A 148 -10.15 -2.94 13.68
C THR A 148 -9.29 -4.18 13.79
N ASN A 149 -8.60 -4.38 14.92
CA ASN A 149 -8.03 -5.70 15.24
C ASN A 149 -8.98 -6.58 16.08
N ASN A 150 -10.15 -6.05 16.47
CA ASN A 150 -11.21 -6.75 17.22
C ASN A 150 -10.76 -7.56 18.45
N LEU A 151 -9.77 -7.04 19.19
CA LEU A 151 -9.32 -7.65 20.44
C LEU A 151 -10.04 -7.11 21.67
N SER A 152 -10.34 -7.97 22.64
CA SER A 152 -10.86 -7.58 23.96
C SER A 152 -9.76 -7.17 24.94
N ASP A 153 -8.52 -7.56 24.66
CA ASP A 153 -7.37 -7.21 25.49
C ASP A 153 -7.12 -5.69 25.39
N PRO A 154 -7.34 -4.92 26.47
CA PRO A 154 -7.20 -3.46 26.43
C PRO A 154 -5.77 -2.99 26.15
N THR A 155 -4.78 -3.87 26.39
CA THR A 155 -3.38 -3.57 26.13
C THR A 155 -3.03 -3.73 24.65
N LYS A 156 -3.87 -4.37 23.84
CA LYS A 156 -3.58 -4.65 22.41
C LYS A 156 -4.65 -4.17 21.44
N SER A 157 -5.89 -4.00 21.90
CA SER A 157 -7.01 -3.57 21.07
C SER A 157 -6.76 -2.20 20.46
N PHE A 158 -6.97 -2.02 19.16
CA PHE A 158 -6.91 -0.70 18.54
C PHE A 158 -7.91 -0.65 17.39
N GLN A 159 -8.64 0.45 17.30
CA GLN A 159 -9.64 0.69 16.28
C GLN A 159 -9.55 2.14 15.79
N VAL A 160 -9.69 2.30 14.48
CA VAL A 160 -9.87 3.60 13.83
C VAL A 160 -11.24 3.59 13.18
N ASN A 161 -12.08 4.53 13.58
CA ASN A 161 -13.52 4.49 13.36
C ASN A 161 -14.04 5.84 12.88
N VAL A 162 -15.29 5.85 12.43
CA VAL A 162 -16.04 7.08 12.17
C VAL A 162 -17.36 7.03 12.92
N ALA A 163 -17.61 8.04 13.73
CA ALA A 163 -18.87 8.30 14.44
C ALA A 163 -19.75 9.28 13.66
N ASN A 164 -20.95 9.55 14.16
CA ASN A 164 -21.84 10.58 13.61
C ASN A 164 -21.27 12.01 13.76
N ASP A 165 -20.20 12.17 14.53
CA ASP A 165 -19.66 13.43 14.97
C ASP A 165 -18.17 13.61 14.67
N GLY A 166 -17.51 12.59 14.10
CA GLY A 166 -16.10 12.68 13.67
C GLY A 166 -15.36 11.35 13.60
N LEU A 167 -14.04 11.43 13.38
CA LEU A 167 -13.14 10.27 13.38
C LEU A 167 -12.76 9.90 14.81
N VAL A 168 -12.71 8.61 15.12
CA VAL A 168 -12.50 8.13 16.48
C VAL A 168 -11.39 7.11 16.56
N LEU A 169 -10.47 7.35 17.49
CA LEU A 169 -9.47 6.39 17.91
C LEU A 169 -9.95 5.72 19.20
N ALA A 170 -9.99 4.39 19.20
CA ALA A 170 -10.47 3.62 20.33
C ALA A 170 -9.54 2.47 20.71
N VAL A 171 -9.41 2.28 22.02
CA VAL A 171 -8.80 1.15 22.72
C VAL A 171 -9.78 0.68 23.79
N ASP A 172 -9.53 -0.48 24.37
CA ASP A 172 -10.34 -1.08 25.42
C ASP A 172 -11.86 -1.07 25.09
N PRO A 173 -12.32 -2.00 24.24
CA PRO A 173 -13.71 -2.05 23.81
C PRO A 173 -14.71 -2.32 24.95
N SER A 174 -14.23 -2.66 26.15
CA SER A 174 -15.06 -2.89 27.34
C SER A 174 -15.35 -1.61 28.14
N GLN A 175 -14.66 -0.52 27.81
CA GLN A 175 -14.80 0.79 28.45
C GLN A 175 -15.32 1.85 27.48
N THR A 176 -15.61 3.03 28.05
CA THR A 176 -16.01 4.25 27.35
C THR A 176 -15.25 5.43 27.96
N GLY A 177 -15.31 6.61 27.36
CA GLY A 177 -14.75 7.80 28.03
C GLY A 177 -13.27 7.98 27.79
N LEU A 178 -12.68 8.78 28.68
CA LEU A 178 -11.26 9.11 28.72
C LEU A 178 -10.33 7.87 28.75
N ASN A 179 -10.82 6.73 29.21
CA ASN A 179 -10.05 5.49 29.33
C ASN A 179 -10.03 4.65 28.04
N ALA A 180 -10.87 4.97 27.05
CA ALA A 180 -11.09 4.11 25.90
C ALA A 180 -10.98 4.85 24.57
N GLU A 181 -11.40 6.11 24.47
CA GLU A 181 -11.54 6.75 23.16
C GLU A 181 -11.13 8.22 23.11
N ARG A 182 -10.77 8.67 21.91
CA ARG A 182 -10.75 10.08 21.55
C ARG A 182 -11.36 10.29 20.16
N THR A 183 -12.18 11.32 20.06
CA THR A 183 -12.84 11.76 18.83
C THR A 183 -12.19 13.04 18.33
N LEU A 184 -11.89 13.06 17.04
CA LEU A 184 -11.62 14.26 16.27
C LEU A 184 -12.96 14.78 15.73
N PHE A 185 -13.55 15.74 16.43
CA PHE A 185 -14.88 16.26 16.10
C PHE A 185 -14.88 17.08 14.80
N MET A 186 -15.96 16.98 14.03
CA MET A 186 -16.16 17.80 12.82
C MET A 186 -16.27 19.30 13.14
N GLU A 187 -16.91 19.66 14.25
CA GLU A 187 -17.38 21.03 14.52
C GLU A 187 -16.48 21.84 15.47
N ASP A 188 -15.28 21.37 15.79
CA ASP A 188 -14.41 22.09 16.75
C ASP A 188 -13.70 23.33 16.18
N ASN A 189 -14.01 23.73 14.94
CA ASN A 189 -13.48 24.91 14.23
C ASN A 189 -11.95 24.96 14.09
N SER A 190 -11.24 23.84 14.21
CA SER A 190 -9.76 23.85 14.24
C SER A 190 -9.04 23.48 12.93
N GLY A 191 -9.75 23.33 11.80
CA GLY A 191 -9.07 23.21 10.50
C GLY A 191 -9.93 22.75 9.31
N PRO A 192 -9.38 22.85 8.09
CA PRO A 192 -10.05 22.55 6.81
C PRO A 192 -10.14 21.05 6.46
N ASP A 193 -9.76 20.15 7.37
CA ASP A 193 -9.56 18.71 7.15
C ASP A 193 -10.52 17.83 8.00
N ARG A 194 -11.66 18.39 8.40
CA ARG A 194 -12.56 17.78 9.40
C ARG A 194 -13.89 17.28 8.88
N ARG A 195 -14.12 17.31 7.56
CA ARG A 195 -15.35 16.79 6.93
C ARG A 195 -15.28 15.28 6.65
N LEU A 196 -14.62 14.56 7.54
CA LEU A 196 -14.25 13.13 7.44
C LEU A 196 -15.43 12.18 7.28
N ILE A 197 -16.66 12.65 7.51
CA ILE A 197 -17.89 11.83 7.49
C ILE A 197 -18.91 12.37 6.47
N GLN A 198 -18.58 13.46 5.76
CA GLN A 198 -19.42 14.03 4.73
C GLN A 198 -19.12 13.35 3.41
N SER A 199 -20.14 12.76 2.79
CA SER A 199 -20.01 11.92 1.60
C SER A 199 -19.39 12.63 0.39
N ASP A 200 -19.46 13.95 0.35
CA ASP A 200 -18.90 14.80 -0.71
C ASP A 200 -17.45 15.22 -0.46
N SER A 201 -16.86 14.84 0.69
CA SER A 201 -15.51 15.29 1.05
C SER A 201 -14.40 14.41 0.47
N GLY A 202 -14.71 13.31 -0.21
CA GLY A 202 -13.71 12.52 -0.91
C GLY A 202 -12.69 11.86 0.02
N TRP A 203 -11.43 11.81 -0.40
CA TRP A 203 -10.38 11.05 0.27
C TRP A 203 -9.66 11.82 1.36
N PHE A 204 -9.13 11.12 2.35
CA PHE A 204 -8.28 11.65 3.41
C PHE A 204 -7.11 10.71 3.66
N HIS A 205 -5.93 11.27 3.91
CA HIS A 205 -4.79 10.53 4.44
C HIS A 205 -4.84 10.57 5.97
N VAL A 206 -4.72 9.41 6.60
CA VAL A 206 -4.77 9.25 8.06
C VAL A 206 -3.56 8.49 8.55
N VAL A 207 -2.93 8.99 9.61
CA VAL A 207 -1.97 8.23 10.42
C VAL A 207 -2.45 8.27 11.86
N ALA A 208 -2.74 7.11 12.44
CA ALA A 208 -3.25 6.99 13.80
C ALA A 208 -2.38 6.05 14.62
N SER A 209 -2.10 6.39 15.87
CA SER A 209 -1.25 5.56 16.73
C SER A 209 -1.61 5.64 18.20
N THR A 210 -1.11 4.68 18.97
CA THR A 210 -1.20 4.64 20.43
C THR A 210 -0.08 3.79 21.03
N PHE A 211 0.26 4.03 22.30
CA PHE A 211 1.21 3.19 23.05
C PHE A 211 0.92 3.20 24.55
N GLY A 212 1.24 2.11 25.23
CA GLY A 212 1.12 2.01 26.69
C GLY A 212 0.91 0.59 27.20
N SER A 213 0.97 0.45 28.51
CA SER A 213 0.84 -0.81 29.25
C SER A 213 -0.58 -1.11 29.76
N SER A 214 -1.51 -0.16 29.58
CA SER A 214 -2.92 -0.27 29.98
C SER A 214 -3.84 0.42 28.97
N GLY A 215 -5.14 0.09 28.98
CA GLY A 215 -6.13 0.76 28.14
C GLY A 215 -6.16 2.28 28.37
N SER A 216 -6.16 2.73 29.62
CA SER A 216 -6.16 4.15 29.97
C SER A 216 -4.90 4.89 29.52
N GLU A 217 -3.72 4.27 29.67
CA GLU A 217 -2.46 4.87 29.21
C GLU A 217 -2.44 4.99 27.68
N ARG A 218 -2.88 3.93 26.99
CA ARG A 218 -3.03 3.95 25.53
C ARG A 218 -4.02 5.01 25.06
N ALA A 219 -5.16 5.15 25.76
CA ALA A 219 -6.15 6.18 25.45
C ALA A 219 -5.63 7.62 25.69
N SER A 220 -4.71 7.83 26.63
CA SER A 220 -4.04 9.12 26.80
C SER A 220 -2.93 9.39 25.79
N ASN A 221 -2.41 8.34 25.15
CA ASN A 221 -1.25 8.38 24.26
C ASN A 221 -1.63 8.24 22.78
N PHE A 222 -2.89 8.52 22.42
CA PHE A 222 -3.25 8.58 21.01
C PHE A 222 -2.49 9.68 20.30
N LYS A 223 -2.09 9.41 19.05
CA LYS A 223 -1.65 10.45 18.11
C LYS A 223 -2.40 10.31 16.80
N LEU A 224 -2.65 11.42 16.15
CA LEU A 224 -3.41 11.48 14.91
C LEU A 224 -2.85 12.54 13.97
N TRP A 225 -2.61 12.16 12.72
CA TRP A 225 -2.36 13.09 11.63
C TRP A 225 -3.41 12.91 10.54
N ILE A 226 -3.89 14.02 10.00
CA ILE A 226 -4.83 14.07 8.86
C ILE A 226 -4.19 14.92 7.78
N ASN A 227 -4.04 14.38 6.57
CA ASN A 227 -3.42 15.08 5.43
C ASN A 227 -2.09 15.76 5.83
N GLY A 228 -1.25 15.04 6.59
CA GLY A 228 0.04 15.52 7.11
C GLY A 228 0.00 16.50 8.28
N VAL A 229 -1.18 16.94 8.73
CA VAL A 229 -1.32 17.87 9.86
C VAL A 229 -1.52 17.09 11.15
N ASP A 230 -0.72 17.39 12.19
CA ASP A 230 -0.89 16.82 13.52
C ASP A 230 -2.17 17.37 14.18
N ARG A 231 -3.07 16.45 14.55
CA ARG A 231 -4.37 16.70 15.18
C ARG A 231 -4.48 16.11 16.57
N THR A 232 -3.36 15.65 17.14
CA THR A 232 -3.32 14.98 18.44
C THR A 232 -3.94 15.85 19.54
N ASP A 233 -3.62 17.14 19.59
CA ASP A 233 -4.15 18.05 20.62
C ASP A 233 -5.64 18.36 20.46
N ASN A 234 -6.23 18.06 19.30
CA ASN A 234 -7.65 18.28 19.04
C ASN A 234 -8.53 17.08 19.41
N LEU A 235 -7.92 15.96 19.78
CA LEU A 235 -8.62 14.75 20.19
C LEU A 235 -9.34 14.94 21.54
N GLN A 236 -10.65 14.76 21.56
CA GLN A 236 -11.48 14.95 22.75
C GLN A 236 -12.21 13.64 23.12
N PRO A 237 -12.36 13.29 24.41
CA PRO A 237 -13.09 12.10 24.81
C PRO A 237 -14.61 12.25 24.60
N LYS A 238 -15.29 11.12 24.42
CA LYS A 238 -16.75 10.99 24.50
C LYS A 238 -17.09 9.75 25.33
N VAL A 239 -18.36 9.50 25.63
CA VAL A 239 -18.84 8.36 26.44
C VAL A 239 -19.38 7.22 25.58
N THR A 240 -18.83 7.02 24.37
CA THR A 240 -19.30 5.99 23.44
C THR A 240 -18.55 4.69 23.65
N GLY A 241 -19.27 3.57 23.68
CA GLY A 241 -18.68 2.23 23.69
C GLY A 241 -18.53 1.68 22.27
N TRP A 242 -17.35 1.14 21.97
CA TRP A 242 -16.99 0.75 20.61
C TRP A 242 -17.04 -0.77 20.36
N GLY A 243 -16.87 -1.58 21.41
CA GLY A 243 -17.09 -3.03 21.37
C GLY A 243 -16.21 -3.78 20.36
N ILE A 244 -16.41 -5.10 20.30
CA ILE A 244 -15.84 -6.02 19.30
C ILE A 244 -16.90 -7.07 18.94
N ASP A 245 -16.64 -7.93 17.95
CA ASP A 245 -17.58 -8.98 17.55
C ASP A 245 -16.90 -10.32 17.21
N THR A 246 -15.86 -10.29 16.37
CA THR A 246 -15.37 -11.52 15.70
C THR A 246 -14.04 -12.06 16.23
N GLY A 247 -13.28 -11.26 16.97
CA GLY A 247 -11.87 -11.59 17.26
C GLY A 247 -10.95 -11.52 16.04
N LEU A 248 -11.45 -11.07 14.88
CA LEU A 248 -10.70 -11.02 13.63
C LEU A 248 -10.32 -9.59 13.26
N ALA A 249 -9.09 -9.36 12.81
CA ALA A 249 -8.72 -8.08 12.25
C ALA A 249 -9.41 -7.82 10.91
N LYS A 250 -9.83 -6.57 10.67
CA LYS A 250 -10.61 -6.16 9.52
C LYS A 250 -10.27 -4.75 9.06
N ILE A 251 -10.40 -4.52 7.74
CA ILE A 251 -10.42 -3.22 7.09
C ILE A 251 -11.86 -2.98 6.61
N GLY A 252 -12.45 -1.84 6.93
CA GLY A 252 -13.81 -1.49 6.48
C GLY A 252 -14.96 -2.10 7.29
N GLY A 253 -14.70 -2.91 8.32
CA GLY A 253 -15.75 -3.57 9.08
C GLY A 253 -15.36 -4.02 10.49
N ARG A 254 -16.32 -4.64 11.19
CA ARG A 254 -16.16 -5.23 12.54
C ARG A 254 -16.88 -6.56 12.69
N LYS A 255 -18.14 -6.60 12.27
CA LYS A 255 -19.01 -7.76 12.48
C LYS A 255 -18.75 -8.87 11.47
N ALA A 256 -19.27 -10.06 11.76
CA ALA A 256 -19.27 -11.16 10.81
C ALA A 256 -20.05 -10.82 9.53
N ASP A 257 -21.20 -10.18 9.68
CA ASP A 257 -22.04 -9.72 8.58
C ASP A 257 -21.39 -8.52 7.87
N PRO A 258 -21.01 -8.63 6.59
CA PRO A 258 -20.41 -7.53 5.83
C PRO A 258 -21.39 -6.40 5.51
N ALA A 259 -22.71 -6.65 5.54
CA ALA A 259 -23.74 -5.64 5.34
C ALA A 259 -24.21 -4.98 6.64
N ASN A 260 -23.48 -5.18 7.74
CA ASN A 260 -23.84 -4.56 9.00
C ASN A 260 -23.70 -3.03 8.93
N SER A 261 -24.56 -2.29 9.64
CA SER A 261 -24.52 -0.82 9.70
C SER A 261 -23.25 -0.21 10.33
N THR A 262 -22.29 -1.04 10.80
CA THR A 262 -20.95 -0.57 11.23
C THR A 262 -19.86 -0.87 10.20
N THR A 263 -20.23 -1.42 9.03
CA THR A 263 -19.37 -1.49 7.86
C THR A 263 -19.25 -0.09 7.27
N HIS A 264 -18.04 0.29 6.88
CA HIS A 264 -17.81 1.64 6.37
C HIS A 264 -18.57 1.89 5.07
N SER A 265 -19.18 3.05 4.98
CA SER A 265 -19.93 3.50 3.82
C SER A 265 -19.07 3.95 2.64
N GLY A 266 -17.80 4.30 2.88
CA GLY A 266 -16.85 4.73 1.85
C GLY A 266 -15.87 3.64 1.42
N ALA A 267 -14.62 4.04 1.21
CA ALA A 267 -13.54 3.19 0.69
C ALA A 267 -12.27 3.29 1.53
N GLN A 268 -11.36 2.33 1.36
CA GLN A 268 -10.05 2.28 1.99
C GLN A 268 -9.00 1.92 0.95
N ASP A 269 -7.82 2.48 1.18
CA ASP A 269 -6.67 2.28 0.32
C ASP A 269 -5.37 2.37 1.15
N GLU A 270 -4.31 1.72 0.70
CA GLU A 270 -2.96 1.85 1.25
C GLU A 270 -2.84 1.63 2.78
N VAL A 271 -3.41 0.55 3.30
CA VAL A 271 -3.47 0.26 4.74
C VAL A 271 -2.18 -0.36 5.25
N ALA A 272 -1.34 0.44 5.89
CA ALA A 272 -0.09 0.02 6.51
C ALA A 272 -0.19 -0.04 8.04
N ILE A 273 0.36 -1.09 8.64
CA ILE A 273 0.27 -1.39 10.07
C ILE A 273 1.67 -1.65 10.63
N TRP A 274 2.10 -0.84 11.59
CA TRP A 274 3.32 -1.05 12.36
C TRP A 274 2.97 -1.55 13.76
N LEU A 275 3.33 -2.80 14.06
CA LEU A 275 3.28 -3.33 15.42
C LEU A 275 4.56 -2.98 16.17
N ASP A 276 4.45 -2.95 17.50
CA ASP A 276 5.49 -2.56 18.45
C ASP A 276 6.14 -1.19 18.18
N ARG A 277 5.53 -0.33 17.36
CA ARG A 277 6.10 0.95 16.93
C ARG A 277 5.05 2.04 16.85
N VAL A 278 5.46 3.24 17.26
CA VAL A 278 4.75 4.50 17.04
C VAL A 278 5.61 5.33 16.11
N LEU A 279 5.07 5.69 14.94
CA LEU A 279 5.78 6.60 14.03
C LEU A 279 6.03 7.95 14.70
N THR A 280 7.20 8.52 14.42
CA THR A 280 7.55 9.89 14.78
C THR A 280 6.84 10.88 13.85
N ASP A 281 6.72 12.14 14.28
CA ASP A 281 6.08 13.19 13.49
C ASP A 281 6.77 13.37 12.12
N LYS A 282 8.09 13.18 12.07
CA LYS A 282 8.86 13.23 10.82
C LYS A 282 8.52 12.06 9.89
N GLU A 283 8.34 10.87 10.42
CA GLU A 283 7.96 9.70 9.62
C GLU A 283 6.52 9.82 9.11
N ALA A 284 5.58 10.25 9.97
CA ALA A 284 4.20 10.54 9.57
C ALA A 284 4.15 11.63 8.48
N LEU A 285 4.91 12.71 8.63
CA LEU A 285 5.04 13.75 7.61
C LEU A 285 5.66 13.21 6.31
N SER A 286 6.66 12.33 6.39
CA SER A 286 7.29 11.78 5.20
C SER A 286 6.33 10.93 4.34
N LEU A 287 5.35 10.26 4.97
CA LEU A 287 4.28 9.57 4.25
C LEU A 287 3.42 10.57 3.48
N TRP A 288 3.03 11.67 4.12
CA TRP A 288 2.25 12.73 3.47
C TRP A 288 3.01 13.41 2.33
N GLU A 289 4.28 13.77 2.54
CA GLU A 289 5.14 14.34 1.51
C GLU A 289 5.29 13.41 0.31
N ALA A 290 5.40 12.10 0.55
CA ALA A 290 5.47 11.09 -0.49
C ALA A 290 4.16 10.98 -1.29
N ALA A 291 3.00 11.18 -0.66
CA ALA A 291 1.70 11.18 -1.34
C ALA A 291 1.54 12.39 -2.28
N ILE A 292 1.86 13.59 -1.81
CA ILE A 292 1.65 14.84 -2.57
C ILE A 292 2.76 15.15 -3.59
N THR A 293 3.88 14.42 -3.54
CA THR A 293 5.02 14.66 -4.42
C THR A 293 5.10 13.61 -5.53
N GLU A 294 5.03 14.06 -6.77
CA GLU A 294 5.39 13.22 -7.92
C GLU A 294 6.93 13.13 -8.03
N LYS A 295 7.48 12.01 -7.58
CA LYS A 295 8.82 11.54 -7.93
C LYS A 295 8.69 10.36 -8.89
N LYS A 296 9.02 10.59 -10.15
CA LYS A 296 9.07 9.54 -11.18
C LYS A 296 10.21 8.59 -10.81
N ILE A 297 9.89 7.33 -10.52
CA ILE A 297 10.88 6.27 -10.33
C ILE A 297 11.10 5.66 -11.70
N PRO A 298 12.19 5.97 -12.42
CA PRO A 298 12.41 5.40 -13.74
C PRO A 298 12.46 3.86 -13.65
N LEU A 299 11.92 3.19 -14.67
CA LEU A 299 12.20 1.77 -14.89
C LEU A 299 13.67 1.62 -15.29
N VAL A 300 14.42 0.87 -14.50
CA VAL A 300 15.87 0.70 -14.62
C VAL A 300 16.20 -0.79 -14.54
N ILE A 301 17.00 -1.26 -15.49
CA ILE A 301 17.68 -2.55 -15.35
C ILE A 301 18.74 -2.39 -14.27
N GLU A 302 18.53 -3.05 -13.14
CA GLU A 302 19.36 -2.98 -11.94
C GLU A 302 20.57 -3.92 -12.05
N ASP A 303 20.39 -5.08 -12.69
CA ASP A 303 21.44 -6.08 -12.87
C ASP A 303 21.32 -6.84 -14.20
N VAL A 304 22.47 -7.27 -14.73
CA VAL A 304 22.59 -8.11 -15.92
C VAL A 304 23.67 -9.16 -15.70
N GLN A 305 23.27 -10.43 -15.62
CA GLN A 305 24.17 -11.55 -15.36
C GLN A 305 24.32 -12.43 -16.62
N LEU A 306 25.55 -12.54 -17.13
CA LEU A 306 25.87 -13.44 -18.23
C LEU A 306 26.25 -14.84 -17.71
N HIS A 307 25.57 -15.85 -18.24
CA HIS A 307 25.81 -17.26 -17.97
C HIS A 307 26.45 -17.92 -19.20
N LEU A 308 27.74 -18.25 -19.11
CA LEU A 308 28.45 -18.90 -20.22
C LEU A 308 28.15 -20.40 -20.27
N GLY A 309 27.73 -20.89 -21.43
CA GLY A 309 27.51 -22.32 -21.66
C GLY A 309 28.43 -22.91 -22.72
N LYS A 310 28.39 -24.24 -22.86
CA LYS A 310 29.24 -24.98 -23.81
C LYS A 310 28.74 -24.91 -25.26
N SER A 311 27.43 -24.76 -25.44
CA SER A 311 26.75 -24.75 -26.74
C SER A 311 25.99 -23.44 -27.01
N SER A 312 25.56 -22.76 -25.96
CA SER A 312 24.86 -21.48 -25.98
C SER A 312 25.09 -20.75 -24.67
N ASN A 313 24.95 -19.43 -24.67
CA ASN A 313 24.94 -18.61 -23.46
C ASN A 313 23.50 -18.38 -22.99
N ALA A 314 23.36 -17.83 -21.80
CA ALA A 314 22.11 -17.26 -21.29
C ALA A 314 22.40 -15.95 -20.56
N VAL A 315 21.41 -15.07 -20.44
CA VAL A 315 21.52 -13.81 -19.69
C VAL A 315 20.31 -13.69 -18.77
N THR A 316 20.54 -13.32 -17.52
CA THR A 316 19.48 -12.89 -16.60
C THR A 316 19.49 -11.38 -16.53
N VAL A 317 18.33 -10.75 -16.72
CA VAL A 317 18.13 -9.31 -16.58
C VAL A 317 17.20 -9.11 -15.40
N THR A 318 17.56 -8.19 -14.50
CA THR A 318 16.78 -7.84 -13.32
C THR A 318 16.51 -6.33 -13.33
N TRP A 319 15.28 -5.93 -13.02
CA TRP A 319 14.86 -4.52 -13.01
C TRP A 319 14.00 -4.22 -11.80
N ASN A 320 13.93 -2.94 -11.42
CA ASN A 320 12.96 -2.50 -10.42
C ASN A 320 11.54 -2.62 -10.98
N SER A 321 10.68 -3.36 -10.30
CA SER A 321 9.31 -3.64 -10.69
C SER A 321 8.30 -3.13 -9.66
N ARG A 322 7.02 -3.18 -10.01
CA ARG A 322 5.89 -2.86 -9.14
C ARG A 322 4.93 -4.03 -9.10
N ARG A 323 4.47 -4.42 -7.92
CA ARG A 323 3.55 -5.55 -7.76
C ARG A 323 2.29 -5.34 -8.61
N GLY A 324 1.76 -6.43 -9.16
CA GLY A 324 0.53 -6.41 -9.97
C GLY A 324 0.73 -5.89 -11.39
N ARG A 325 1.95 -5.47 -11.77
CA ARG A 325 2.27 -5.02 -13.12
C ARG A 325 2.80 -6.16 -13.99
N VAL A 326 2.63 -5.99 -15.30
CA VAL A 326 3.15 -6.90 -16.33
C VAL A 326 4.22 -6.20 -17.14
N TYR A 327 5.32 -6.91 -17.40
CA TYR A 327 6.49 -6.40 -18.10
C TYR A 327 6.76 -7.17 -19.38
N GLY A 328 7.19 -6.44 -20.41
CA GLY A 328 7.76 -6.99 -21.63
C GLY A 328 9.26 -6.80 -21.70
N VAL A 329 9.99 -7.86 -22.05
CA VAL A 329 11.44 -7.85 -22.25
C VAL A 329 11.75 -8.05 -23.73
N TYR A 330 12.58 -7.15 -24.23
CA TYR A 330 13.00 -7.13 -25.63
C TYR A 330 14.52 -7.15 -25.71
N SER A 331 15.06 -7.73 -26.78
CA SER A 331 16.48 -7.70 -27.06
C SER A 331 16.81 -7.23 -28.47
N THR A 332 18.04 -6.78 -28.66
CA THR A 332 18.60 -6.54 -29.98
C THR A 332 20.11 -6.74 -29.95
N THR A 333 20.70 -7.07 -31.09
CA THR A 333 22.16 -7.14 -31.25
C THR A 333 22.75 -5.82 -31.75
N ASN A 334 21.90 -4.86 -32.16
CA ASN A 334 22.32 -3.54 -32.60
C ASN A 334 21.31 -2.44 -32.20
N LEU A 335 21.81 -1.31 -31.70
CA LEU A 335 20.97 -0.16 -31.33
C LEU A 335 20.58 0.73 -32.53
N GLN A 336 20.97 0.37 -33.76
CA GLN A 336 20.86 1.25 -34.93
C GLN A 336 19.55 1.08 -35.70
N SER A 337 18.98 -0.13 -35.70
CA SER A 337 17.84 -0.47 -36.57
C SER A 337 16.48 -0.22 -35.93
N GLY A 338 16.40 0.02 -34.61
CA GLY A 338 15.12 0.10 -33.91
C GLY A 338 14.33 -1.22 -33.89
N GLU A 339 14.87 -2.28 -34.50
CA GLU A 339 14.30 -3.63 -34.49
C GLU A 339 14.69 -4.29 -33.16
N TRP A 340 13.74 -4.28 -32.25
CA TRP A 340 13.78 -5.00 -30.98
C TRP A 340 13.00 -6.30 -31.16
N GLU A 341 13.64 -7.43 -30.91
CA GLU A 341 13.01 -8.74 -30.80
C GLU A 341 12.33 -8.85 -29.44
N GLU A 342 11.05 -9.15 -29.43
CA GLU A 342 10.31 -9.50 -28.22
C GLU A 342 10.76 -10.86 -27.73
N LEU A 343 11.18 -10.94 -26.47
CA LEU A 343 11.52 -12.21 -25.83
C LEU A 343 10.33 -12.77 -25.06
N ASP A 344 9.61 -11.89 -24.36
CA ASP A 344 8.40 -12.18 -23.59
C ASP A 344 7.66 -10.85 -23.31
N ASP A 345 6.33 -10.86 -23.30
CA ASP A 345 5.45 -9.71 -23.04
C ASP A 345 4.45 -9.97 -21.89
N GLY A 346 4.58 -11.09 -21.17
CA GLY A 346 3.67 -11.52 -20.12
C GLY A 346 4.32 -11.73 -18.75
N ILE A 347 5.44 -11.05 -18.47
CA ILE A 347 6.18 -11.27 -17.22
C ILE A 347 5.50 -10.54 -16.07
N GLU A 348 4.74 -11.28 -15.27
CA GLU A 348 4.13 -10.78 -14.03
C GLU A 348 5.20 -10.33 -13.03
N SER A 349 4.92 -9.23 -12.30
CA SER A 349 5.83 -8.72 -11.29
C SER A 349 6.07 -9.70 -10.15
N GLU A 350 7.33 -9.82 -9.72
CA GLU A 350 7.73 -10.58 -8.53
C GLU A 350 7.75 -9.70 -7.26
N GLY A 351 7.35 -8.43 -7.34
CA GLY A 351 7.35 -7.46 -6.24
C GLY A 351 8.13 -6.18 -6.58
N GLU A 352 9.12 -5.83 -5.77
CA GLU A 352 9.97 -4.64 -5.99
C GLU A 352 11.03 -4.84 -7.08
N SER A 353 11.36 -6.09 -7.40
CA SER A 353 12.32 -6.44 -8.43
C SER A 353 11.83 -7.70 -9.15
N THR A 354 11.90 -7.70 -10.48
CA THR A 354 11.53 -8.84 -11.32
C THR A 354 12.75 -9.25 -12.15
N SER A 355 12.91 -10.54 -12.36
CA SER A 355 13.97 -11.07 -13.22
C SER A 355 13.44 -11.90 -14.38
N PHE A 356 14.11 -11.79 -15.53
CA PHE A 356 13.85 -12.63 -16.70
C PHE A 356 15.15 -13.28 -17.20
N ARG A 357 15.06 -14.53 -17.66
CA ARG A 357 16.20 -15.29 -18.18
C ARG A 357 16.06 -15.59 -19.66
N ASP A 358 16.87 -14.91 -20.46
CA ASP A 358 17.03 -15.13 -21.91
C ASP A 358 17.97 -16.33 -22.14
N GLU A 359 17.44 -17.44 -22.65
CA GLU A 359 18.19 -18.68 -22.92
C GLU A 359 18.45 -18.91 -24.41
N GLY A 360 19.44 -19.75 -24.73
CA GLY A 360 19.69 -20.17 -26.11
C GLY A 360 20.47 -19.16 -26.96
N ILE A 361 21.11 -18.18 -26.32
CA ILE A 361 21.89 -17.13 -27.00
C ILE A 361 23.08 -17.78 -27.74
N PRO A 362 23.21 -17.59 -29.07
CA PRO A 362 24.32 -18.16 -29.83
C PRO A 362 25.70 -17.70 -29.31
N LEU A 363 26.69 -18.59 -29.30
CA LEU A 363 28.07 -18.23 -28.92
C LEU A 363 28.71 -17.18 -29.86
N THR A 364 28.10 -16.95 -31.02
CA THR A 364 28.51 -15.92 -31.99
C THR A 364 27.98 -14.53 -31.65
N ASP A 365 27.01 -14.39 -30.75
CA ASP A 365 26.51 -13.08 -30.31
C ASP A 365 27.59 -12.38 -29.47
N GLN A 366 28.19 -11.34 -30.05
CA GLN A 366 29.21 -10.55 -29.36
C GLN A 366 28.62 -9.40 -28.55
N LYS A 367 27.40 -8.97 -28.87
CA LYS A 367 26.72 -7.86 -28.19
C LYS A 367 25.23 -8.15 -28.19
N ARG A 368 24.62 -7.90 -27.04
CA ARG A 368 23.18 -8.01 -26.84
C ARG A 368 22.77 -6.87 -25.93
N PHE A 369 21.70 -6.20 -26.31
CA PHE A 369 21.11 -5.09 -25.57
C PHE A 369 19.72 -5.51 -25.15
N TYR A 370 19.31 -5.09 -23.96
CA TYR A 370 18.01 -5.39 -23.39
C TYR A 370 17.23 -4.10 -23.17
N LYS A 371 15.93 -4.19 -23.34
CA LYS A 371 14.95 -3.15 -23.03
C LYS A 371 13.81 -3.82 -22.28
N VAL A 372 13.48 -3.28 -21.13
CA VAL A 372 12.29 -3.65 -20.37
C VAL A 372 11.25 -2.56 -20.57
N MET A 373 10.01 -2.95 -20.79
CA MET A 373 8.86 -2.05 -20.84
C MET A 373 7.83 -2.54 -19.84
N GLU A 374 7.21 -1.62 -19.11
CA GLU A 374 5.98 -1.93 -18.38
C GLU A 374 4.81 -1.83 -19.37
N LEU A 375 3.91 -2.80 -19.35
CA LEU A 375 2.82 -2.94 -20.32
C LEU A 375 1.45 -2.67 -19.69
N GLU A 376 1.24 -3.15 -18.45
CA GLU A 376 -0.01 -3.04 -17.68
C GLU A 376 0.27 -2.76 -16.21
#